data_AF-A0A949WTK6-F1
#
_entry.id   AF-A0A949WTK6-F1
#
_cell.length_a   1.000
_cell.length_b   1.000
_cell.length_c   1.000
_cell.angle_alpha   90.00
_cell.angle_beta   90.00
_cell.angle_gamma   90.00
#
_symmetry.space_group_name_H-M   'P 1'
#
loop_
_entity.id
_entity.type
_entity.pdbx_description
1 polymer ?
#
loop_
_entity_poly.entity_id
_entity_poly.type
_entity_poly.pdbx_seq_one_letter_code
_entity_poly.pdbx_strand_id
1 'polypeptide(L)'
;MQNKGIGNFLKNLRLQKGVSLGEVEEKTGISRSYICKIEKAVRENPSLYTLTKLSDYYGVDLNTIEEIYYNGTKQSGEQVQNLDMLILNANYNFANIEASLELRVLIRKLVLKLEEYATKSLVKRNDEIVLLEVIDEIRVKMLEETA
;
A
#
# COMPACT_ATOMS: atom_id res chain seq x y z
N MET A 1 -17.81 4.87 20.34
CA MET A 1 -16.35 4.68 20.20
C MET A 1 -16.01 4.80 18.72
N GLN A 2 -15.57 5.96 18.25
CA GLN A 2 -15.24 6.17 16.83
C GLN A 2 -13.76 5.87 16.59
N ASN A 3 -13.50 4.96 15.66
CA ASN A 3 -12.19 4.43 15.32
C ASN A 3 -11.28 5.53 14.75
N LYS A 4 -10.08 5.75 15.30
CA LYS A 4 -9.11 6.78 14.85
C LYS A 4 -8.35 6.29 13.60
N GLY A 5 -9.05 6.07 12.49
CA GLY A 5 -8.46 5.63 11.22
C GLY A 5 -8.50 6.70 10.12
N ILE A 6 -7.71 6.49 9.06
CA ILE A 6 -7.63 7.37 7.88
C ILE A 6 -9.02 7.74 7.30
N GLY A 7 -9.98 6.81 7.33
CA GLY A 7 -11.33 7.04 6.82
C GLY A 7 -12.07 8.19 7.52
N ASN A 8 -11.96 8.26 8.86
CA ASN A 8 -12.55 9.35 9.62
C ASN A 8 -11.83 10.68 9.38
N PHE A 9 -10.51 10.64 9.21
CA PHE A 9 -9.74 11.82 8.86
C PHE A 9 -10.17 12.41 7.51
N LEU A 10 -10.24 11.58 6.47
CA LEU A 10 -10.69 11.98 5.13
C LEU A 10 -12.15 12.48 5.14
N LYS A 11 -13.03 11.82 5.91
CA LYS A 11 -14.41 12.28 6.10
C LYS A 11 -14.47 13.66 6.72
N ASN A 12 -13.65 13.92 7.73
CA ASN A 12 -13.59 15.23 8.39
C ASN A 12 -13.11 16.32 7.43
N LEU A 13 -12.08 16.07 6.63
CA LEU A 13 -11.61 17.01 5.59
C LEU A 13 -12.73 17.34 4.59
N ARG A 14 -13.47 16.33 4.14
CA ARG A 14 -14.60 16.53 3.23
C ARG A 14 -15.69 17.41 3.85
N LEU A 15 -16.05 17.14 5.10
CA LEU A 15 -17.07 17.91 5.82
C LEU A 15 -16.62 19.34 6.13
N GLN A 16 -15.34 19.53 6.49
CA GLN A 16 -14.75 20.87 6.72
C GLN A 16 -14.73 21.70 5.43
N LYS A 17 -14.46 21.06 4.29
CA LYS A 17 -14.52 21.71 2.97
C LYS A 17 -15.96 21.93 2.48
N GLY A 18 -16.97 21.37 3.17
CA GLY A 18 -18.39 21.57 2.86
C GLY A 18 -18.87 20.88 1.58
N VAL A 19 -18.14 19.87 1.08
CA VAL A 19 -18.41 19.23 -0.22
C VAL A 19 -19.06 17.85 -0.08
N SER A 20 -19.88 17.50 -1.06
CA SER A 20 -20.50 16.18 -1.20
C SER A 20 -19.52 15.15 -1.77
N LEU A 21 -19.80 13.86 -1.58
CA LEU A 21 -19.01 12.78 -2.17
C LEU A 21 -18.98 12.85 -3.71
N GLY A 22 -20.05 13.34 -4.35
CA GLY A 22 -20.12 13.50 -5.80
C GLY A 22 -19.19 14.60 -6.31
N GLU A 23 -19.04 15.70 -5.56
CA GLU A 23 -18.10 16.76 -5.91
C GLU A 23 -16.65 16.29 -5.77
N VAL A 24 -16.33 15.50 -4.75
CA VAL A 24 -15.00 14.88 -4.62
C VAL A 24 -14.73 13.95 -5.80
N GLU A 25 -15.72 13.16 -6.22
CA GLU A 25 -15.61 12.28 -7.39
C GLU A 25 -15.34 13.07 -8.68
N GLU A 26 -16.07 14.14 -8.93
CA GLU A 26 -15.88 15.01 -10.10
C GLU A 26 -14.45 15.59 -10.15
N LYS A 27 -13.90 16.02 -9.00
CA LYS A 27 -12.60 16.69 -8.93
C LYS A 27 -11.40 15.75 -8.87
N THR A 28 -11.57 14.57 -8.29
CA THR A 28 -10.46 13.61 -8.09
C THR A 28 -10.48 12.46 -9.10
N GLY A 29 -11.64 12.21 -9.73
CA GLY A 29 -11.90 11.01 -10.54
C GLY A 29 -12.04 9.74 -9.70
N ILE A 30 -12.11 9.84 -8.37
CA ILE A 30 -12.26 8.69 -7.47
C ILE A 30 -13.75 8.47 -7.22
N SER A 31 -14.26 7.26 -7.49
CA SER A 31 -15.71 7.04 -7.40
C SER A 31 -16.29 7.33 -6.01
N ARG A 32 -17.48 7.94 -5.95
CA ARG A 32 -18.17 8.23 -4.67
C ARG A 32 -18.40 6.98 -3.82
N SER A 33 -18.62 5.84 -4.47
CA SER A 33 -18.82 4.54 -3.81
C SER A 33 -17.53 4.09 -3.11
N TYR A 34 -16.38 4.30 -3.76
CA TYR A 34 -15.09 3.99 -3.17
C TYR A 34 -14.72 4.96 -2.04
N ILE A 35 -14.91 6.26 -2.23
CA ILE A 35 -14.70 7.26 -1.16
C ILE A 35 -15.59 6.93 0.05
N CYS A 36 -16.86 6.60 -0.17
CA CYS A 36 -17.78 6.21 0.90
C CYS A 36 -17.29 4.96 1.67
N LYS A 37 -16.72 3.96 0.98
CA LYS A 37 -16.15 2.76 1.62
C LYS A 37 -14.90 3.09 2.43
N ILE A 38 -14.06 4.02 1.96
CA ILE A 38 -12.90 4.53 2.69
C ILE A 38 -13.36 5.26 3.97
N GLU A 39 -14.30 6.21 3.84
CA GLU A 39 -14.83 6.99 4.99
C GLU A 39 -15.50 6.13 6.06
N LYS A 40 -16.04 4.97 5.68
CA LYS A 40 -16.67 4.01 6.61
C LYS A 40 -15.71 2.97 7.19
N ALA A 41 -14.41 3.03 6.87
CA ALA A 41 -13.44 2.00 7.23
C ALA A 41 -13.83 0.57 6.77
N VAL A 42 -14.61 0.46 5.68
CA VAL A 42 -14.97 -0.83 5.06
C VAL A 42 -13.90 -1.26 4.05
N ARG A 43 -13.09 -0.31 3.57
CA ARG A 43 -11.85 -0.58 2.84
C ARG A 43 -10.71 0.16 3.53
N GLU A 44 -9.79 -0.60 4.12
CA GLU A 44 -8.70 -0.07 4.95
C GLU A 44 -7.40 0.16 4.17
N ASN A 45 -7.31 -0.16 2.87
CA ASN A 45 -6.08 0.00 2.10
C ASN A 45 -6.30 0.72 0.75
N PRO A 46 -6.46 2.05 0.75
CA PRO A 46 -6.44 2.84 -0.48
C PRO A 46 -5.05 2.79 -1.12
N SER A 47 -4.97 2.75 -2.46
CA SER A 47 -3.66 2.83 -3.13
C SER A 47 -2.99 4.17 -2.86
N LEU A 48 -1.65 4.21 -2.87
CA LEU A 48 -0.89 5.46 -2.73
C LEU A 48 -1.36 6.53 -3.73
N TYR A 49 -1.61 6.14 -4.98
CA TYR A 49 -2.20 7.02 -5.99
C TYR A 49 -3.54 7.65 -5.57
N THR A 50 -4.41 6.88 -4.92
CA THR A 50 -5.69 7.40 -4.38
C THR A 50 -5.43 8.39 -3.25
N LEU A 51 -4.48 8.06 -2.34
CA LEU A 51 -4.11 8.94 -1.23
C LEU A 51 -3.51 10.26 -1.73
N THR A 52 -2.63 10.23 -2.73
CA THR A 52 -2.05 11.43 -3.36
C THR A 52 -3.14 12.32 -3.98
N LYS A 53 -4.08 11.74 -4.73
CA LYS A 53 -5.18 12.54 -5.30
C LYS A 53 -6.05 13.20 -4.24
N LEU A 54 -6.32 12.50 -3.15
CA LEU A 54 -7.10 13.05 -2.04
C LEU A 54 -6.28 14.09 -1.25
N SER A 55 -4.98 13.87 -1.05
CA SER A 55 -4.08 14.83 -0.39
C SER A 55 -4.04 16.14 -1.15
N ASP A 56 -3.84 16.07 -2.47
CA ASP A 56 -3.81 17.23 -3.35
C ASP A 56 -5.15 17.97 -3.34
N TYR A 57 -6.26 17.23 -3.43
CA TYR A 57 -7.60 17.82 -3.43
C TYR A 57 -7.96 18.50 -2.11
N TYR A 58 -7.58 17.92 -0.98
CA TYR A 58 -7.87 18.49 0.34
C TYR A 58 -6.80 19.49 0.80
N GLY A 59 -5.67 19.61 0.10
CA GLY A 59 -4.57 20.51 0.48
C GLY A 59 -3.84 20.05 1.74
N VAL A 60 -3.70 18.74 1.93
CA VAL A 60 -3.02 18.13 3.08
C VAL A 60 -1.77 17.43 2.59
N ASP A 61 -0.69 17.50 3.36
CA ASP A 61 0.56 16.78 3.06
C ASP A 61 0.34 15.26 3.07
N LEU A 62 0.84 14.57 2.05
CA LEU A 62 0.72 13.12 1.94
C LEU A 62 1.32 12.39 3.15
N ASN A 63 2.42 12.89 3.71
CA ASN A 63 3.06 12.31 4.90
C ASN A 63 2.11 12.35 6.11
N THR A 64 1.28 13.39 6.24
CA THR A 64 0.28 13.45 7.33
C THR A 64 -0.76 12.34 7.18
N ILE A 65 -1.16 12.04 5.95
CA ILE A 65 -2.11 10.96 5.66
C ILE A 65 -1.46 9.61 5.94
N GLU A 66 -0.20 9.41 5.54
CA GLU A 66 0.57 8.19 5.79
C GLU A 66 0.81 7.97 7.30
N GLU A 67 1.15 9.00 8.06
CA GLU A 67 1.32 8.89 9.51
C GLU A 67 0.04 8.43 10.20
N ILE A 68 -1.12 8.97 9.82
CA ILE A 68 -2.42 8.55 10.38
C ILE A 68 -2.75 7.11 9.96
N TYR A 69 -2.38 6.74 8.74
CA TYR A 69 -2.54 5.40 8.20
C TYR A 69 -1.71 4.36 8.98
N TYR A 70 -0.41 4.60 9.16
CA TYR A 70 0.53 3.67 9.81
C TYR A 70 0.52 3.75 11.35
N ASN A 71 0.14 4.88 11.94
CA ASN A 71 -0.03 4.96 13.40
C ASN A 71 -1.40 4.42 13.85
N GLY A 72 -2.41 4.39 12.97
CA GLY A 72 -3.68 3.72 13.22
C GLY A 72 -3.56 2.19 13.37
N THR A 73 -2.46 1.60 12.87
CA THR A 73 -2.15 0.16 12.94
C THR A 73 -1.20 -0.21 14.08
N LYS A 74 -0.64 0.74 14.83
CA LYS A 74 0.22 0.42 15.99
C LYS A 74 -0.64 0.04 17.20
N GLN A 75 -0.95 -1.25 17.34
CA GLN A 75 -1.26 -1.81 18.65
C GLN A 75 0.05 -1.99 19.43
N SER A 76 0.18 -1.24 20.51
CA SER A 76 1.32 -1.32 21.44
C SER A 76 1.43 -2.74 22.03
N GLY A 77 2.45 -3.49 21.62
CA GLY A 77 2.79 -4.81 22.17
C GLY A 77 3.07 -5.92 21.15
N GLU A 78 2.91 -5.67 19.84
CA GLU A 78 3.13 -6.70 18.82
C GLU A 78 4.62 -7.09 18.73
N GLN A 79 4.88 -8.40 18.79
CA GLN A 79 6.16 -8.97 18.38
C GLN A 79 6.49 -8.42 16.99
N VAL A 80 7.71 -7.90 16.82
CA VAL A 80 8.21 -7.48 15.50
C VAL A 80 8.12 -8.70 14.59
N GLN A 81 7.15 -8.70 13.69
CA GLN A 81 6.95 -9.82 12.77
C GLN A 81 8.05 -9.78 11.72
N ASN A 82 8.67 -10.93 11.45
CA ASN A 82 9.63 -11.04 10.37
C ASN A 82 8.91 -10.85 9.03
N LEU A 83 9.41 -9.93 8.19
CA LEU A 83 8.84 -9.64 6.88
C LEU A 83 8.82 -10.87 5.98
N ASP A 84 9.79 -11.77 6.12
CA ASP A 84 9.83 -13.03 5.37
C ASP A 84 8.64 -13.95 5.70
N MET A 85 8.30 -14.06 6.99
CA MET A 85 7.17 -14.84 7.50
C MET A 85 5.85 -14.19 7.12
N LEU A 86 5.78 -12.87 7.11
CA LEU A 86 4.61 -12.13 6.64
C LEU A 86 4.33 -12.41 5.16
N ILE A 87 5.36 -12.30 4.32
CA ILE A 87 5.25 -12.52 2.88
C ILE A 87 4.85 -13.96 2.55
N LEU A 88 5.33 -14.96 3.32
CA LEU A 88 5.02 -16.36 3.04
C LEU A 88 3.66 -16.80 3.58
N ASN A 89 3.28 -16.34 4.77
CA ASN A 89 2.14 -16.90 5.50
C ASN A 89 0.87 -16.04 5.41
N ALA A 90 0.98 -14.76 5.07
CA ALA A 90 -0.20 -13.93 4.87
C ALA A 90 -0.85 -14.20 3.51
N ASN A 91 -2.17 -14.03 3.47
CA ASN A 91 -2.92 -13.89 2.23
C ASN A 91 -3.05 -12.39 1.95
N TYR A 92 -2.47 -11.93 0.86
CA TYR A 92 -2.49 -10.52 0.47
C TYR A 92 -2.64 -10.40 -1.04
N ASN A 93 -3.08 -9.22 -1.47
CA ASN A 93 -3.14 -8.91 -2.89
C ASN A 93 -1.85 -8.19 -3.31
N PHE A 94 -1.28 -8.62 -4.43
CA PHE A 94 -0.22 -7.91 -5.13
C PHE A 94 -0.76 -7.45 -6.49
N ALA A 95 -0.69 -6.15 -6.77
CA ALA A 95 -1.29 -5.53 -7.96
C ALA A 95 -2.77 -5.92 -8.22
N ASN A 96 -3.58 -5.98 -7.15
CA ASN A 96 -5.00 -6.37 -7.14
C ASN A 96 -5.30 -7.85 -7.41
N ILE A 97 -4.29 -8.73 -7.42
CA ILE A 97 -4.44 -10.17 -7.56
C ILE A 97 -4.05 -10.83 -6.24
N GLU A 98 -4.80 -11.84 -5.80
CA GLU A 98 -4.41 -12.63 -4.63
C GLU A 98 -3.08 -13.34 -4.90
N ALA A 99 -2.07 -13.05 -4.08
CA ALA A 99 -0.73 -13.55 -4.34
C ALA A 99 -0.66 -15.07 -4.15
N SER A 100 -0.36 -15.79 -5.24
CA SER A 100 -0.15 -17.23 -5.20
C SER A 100 1.05 -17.61 -4.32
N LEU A 101 1.16 -18.88 -3.92
CA LEU A 101 2.35 -19.36 -3.19
C LEU A 101 3.65 -19.09 -3.96
N GLU A 102 3.63 -19.28 -5.28
CA GLU A 102 4.79 -19.06 -6.15
C GLU A 102 5.16 -17.58 -6.20
N LEU A 103 4.17 -16.69 -6.35
CA LEU A 103 4.40 -15.25 -6.31
C LEU A 103 4.92 -14.78 -4.95
N ARG A 104 4.37 -15.33 -3.85
CA ARG A 104 4.87 -15.06 -2.49
C ARG A 104 6.33 -15.46 -2.32
N VAL A 105 6.74 -16.61 -2.87
CA VAL A 105 8.15 -17.06 -2.86
C VAL A 105 9.05 -16.11 -3.65
N LEU A 106 8.60 -15.64 -4.82
CA LEU A 106 9.37 -14.68 -5.63
C LEU A 106 9.49 -13.32 -4.95
N ILE A 107 8.42 -12.81 -4.33
CA ILE A 107 8.44 -11.57 -3.55
C ILE A 107 9.41 -11.70 -2.37
N ARG A 108 9.41 -12.85 -1.66
CA ARG A 108 10.39 -13.11 -0.61
C ARG A 108 11.82 -13.10 -1.15
N LYS A 109 12.06 -13.75 -2.29
CA LYS A 109 13.39 -13.76 -2.94
C LYS A 109 13.84 -12.33 -3.25
N LEU A 110 12.94 -11.47 -3.76
CA LEU A 110 13.24 -10.07 -4.02
C LEU A 110 13.63 -9.32 -2.74
N VAL A 111 12.84 -9.47 -1.67
CA VAL A 111 13.13 -8.82 -0.38
C VAL A 111 14.48 -9.27 0.18
N LEU A 112 14.79 -10.57 0.16
CA LEU A 112 16.10 -11.08 0.62
C LEU A 112 17.26 -10.48 -0.20
N LYS A 113 17.12 -10.40 -1.53
CA LYS A 113 18.15 -9.78 -2.38
C LYS A 113 18.27 -8.28 -2.15
N LEU A 114 17.16 -7.61 -1.85
CA LEU A 114 17.18 -6.20 -1.51
C LEU A 114 17.87 -5.96 -0.16
N GLU A 115 17.65 -6.80 0.84
CA GLU A 115 18.34 -6.76 2.13
C GLU A 115 19.86 -6.98 1.98
N GLU A 116 20.25 -8.01 1.22
CA GLU A 116 21.66 -8.28 0.89
C GLU A 116 22.29 -7.06 0.19
N TYR A 117 21.59 -6.47 -0.78
CA TYR A 117 22.06 -5.30 -1.52
C TYR A 117 22.21 -4.07 -0.61
N ALA A 118 21.21 -3.78 0.21
CA ALA A 118 21.17 -2.60 1.07
C ALA A 118 22.20 -2.64 2.21
N THR A 119 22.57 -3.84 2.66
CA THR A 119 23.54 -4.03 3.75
C THR A 119 24.98 -4.18 3.25
N LYS A 120 25.19 -4.23 1.93
CA LYS A 120 26.51 -4.41 1.34
C LYS A 120 27.31 -3.10 1.36
N SER A 121 28.51 -3.15 1.92
CA SER A 121 29.41 -1.98 1.99
C SER A 121 29.96 -1.51 0.64
N LEU A 122 30.04 -2.41 -0.35
CA LEU A 122 30.44 -2.10 -1.71
C LEU A 122 29.56 -2.86 -2.70
N VAL A 123 28.73 -2.11 -3.41
CA VAL A 123 27.83 -2.61 -4.45
C VAL A 123 28.55 -2.64 -5.80
N LYS A 124 28.36 -3.72 -6.55
CA LYS A 124 28.82 -3.88 -7.93
C LYS A 124 27.62 -3.95 -8.86
N ARG A 125 27.85 -3.66 -10.14
CA ARG A 125 26.83 -3.78 -11.20
C ARG A 125 26.17 -5.16 -11.26
N ASN A 126 26.90 -6.23 -10.98
CA ASN A 126 26.32 -7.58 -10.92
C ASN A 126 25.28 -7.73 -9.79
N ASP A 127 25.42 -7.01 -8.68
CA ASP A 127 24.45 -7.07 -7.58
C ASP A 127 23.11 -6.44 -8.00
N GLU A 128 23.16 -5.36 -8.80
CA GLU A 128 21.97 -4.74 -9.39
C GLU A 128 21.31 -5.65 -10.43
N ILE A 129 22.12 -6.34 -11.25
CA ILE A 129 21.60 -7.30 -12.24
C ILE A 129 20.81 -8.42 -11.55
N VAL A 130 21.31 -8.95 -10.44
CA VAL A 130 20.59 -9.99 -9.67
C VAL A 130 19.23 -9.50 -9.19
N LEU A 131 19.11 -8.25 -8.74
CA LEU A 131 17.81 -7.68 -8.37
C LEU A 131 16.86 -7.61 -9.57
N LEU A 132 17.37 -7.15 -10.72
CA LEU A 132 16.59 -7.05 -11.95
C LEU A 132 16.12 -8.40 -12.47
N GLU A 133 16.94 -9.45 -12.35
CA GLU A 133 16.56 -10.83 -12.71
C GLU A 133 15.36 -11.30 -11.89
N VAL A 134 15.37 -11.09 -10.57
CA VAL A 134 14.24 -11.47 -9.71
C VAL A 134 12.99 -10.65 -10.03
N ILE A 135 13.15 -9.36 -10.33
CA ILE A 135 12.03 -8.52 -10.76
C ILE A 135 11.43 -9.03 -12.08
N ASP A 136 12.25 -9.51 -13.01
CA ASP A 136 11.78 -10.06 -14.27
C ASP A 136 11.03 -11.39 -14.07
N GLU A 137 11.51 -12.26 -13.17
CA GLU A 137 10.80 -13.48 -12.77
C GLU A 137 9.40 -13.14 -12.21
N ILE A 138 9.29 -12.13 -11.34
CA ILE A 138 8.01 -11.65 -10.81
C ILE A 138 7.12 -11.13 -11.95
N ARG A 139 7.68 -10.34 -12.88
CA ARG A 139 6.92 -9.81 -14.02
C ARG A 139 6.33 -10.94 -14.86
N VAL A 140 7.11 -11.96 -15.19
CA VAL A 140 6.63 -13.13 -15.95
C VAL A 140 5.52 -13.84 -15.19
N LYS A 141 5.71 -14.11 -13.90
CA LYS A 141 4.69 -14.75 -13.05
C LYS A 141 3.38 -13.95 -12.99
N MET A 142 3.49 -12.64 -12.87
CA MET A 142 2.34 -11.73 -12.86
C MET A 142 1.57 -11.79 -14.18
N LEU A 143 2.26 -11.84 -15.33
CA LEU A 143 1.61 -11.96 -16.64
C LEU A 143 0.82 -13.27 -16.76
N GLU A 144 1.37 -14.39 -16.25
CA GLU A 144 0.68 -15.68 -16.20
C GLU A 144 -0.57 -15.66 -15.32
N GLU A 145 -0.50 -15.02 -14.14
CA GLU A 145 -1.62 -14.96 -13.20
C GLU A 145 -2.72 -13.97 -13.62
N THR A 146 -2.41 -13.03 -14.52
CA THR A 146 -3.38 -12.08 -15.09
C THR A 146 -4.06 -12.53 -16.38
N ALA A 147 -3.55 -13.58 -17.03
CA ALA A 147 -4.04 -14.08 -18.33
C ALA A 147 -5.30 -14.96 -18.18
#